data_AF-A5C3A9-F1
#
_entry.id   AF-A5C3A9-F1
#
_cell.length_a   1.000
_cell.length_b   1.000
_cell.length_c   1.000
_cell.angle_alpha   90.00
_cell.angle_beta   90.00
_cell.angle_gamma   90.00
#
_symmetry.space_group_name_H-M   'P 1'
#
loop_
_entity.id
_entity.type
_entity.pdbx_description
1 polymer ?
#
loop_
_entity_poly.entity_id
_entity_poly.type
_entity_poly.pdbx_seq_one_letter_code
_entity_poly.pdbx_strand_id
1 'polypeptide(L)' 'MAAAAAVAASAGPAMALVDERLSTEGTGLPFGLSNNLLGWILFGVFGLIWALYFTYTATLEEDDESGLSL' A
#
# COMPACT_ATOMS: atom_id res chain seq x y z
N MET A 1 -18.71 -30.78 39.41
CA MET A 1 -17.55 -30.99 38.51
C MET A 1 -17.95 -30.93 37.03
N ALA A 2 -19.04 -31.57 36.60
CA ALA A 2 -19.51 -31.56 35.20
C ALA A 2 -19.86 -30.16 34.64
N ALA A 3 -20.46 -29.27 35.45
CA ALA A 3 -20.82 -27.92 35.00
C ALA A 3 -19.58 -27.03 34.68
N ALA A 4 -18.48 -27.18 35.42
CA ALA A 4 -17.24 -26.44 35.17
C ALA A 4 -16.53 -26.92 33.89
N ALA A 5 -16.59 -28.24 33.61
CA ALA A 5 -16.08 -28.82 32.38
C ALA A 5 -16.87 -28.37 31.14
N ALA A 6 -18.20 -28.20 31.27
CA ALA A 6 -19.05 -27.69 30.20
C ALA A 6 -18.77 -26.20 29.86
N VAL A 7 -18.48 -25.37 30.88
CA VAL A 7 -18.11 -23.96 30.67
C VAL A 7 -16.71 -23.82 30.04
N ALA A 8 -15.76 -24.71 30.40
CA ALA A 8 -14.44 -24.77 29.77
C ALA A 8 -14.52 -25.25 28.31
N ALA A 9 -15.43 -26.17 27.99
CA ALA A 9 -15.69 -26.62 26.62
C ALA A 9 -16.47 -25.61 25.76
N SER A 10 -17.20 -24.67 26.39
CA SER A 10 -17.90 -23.58 25.70
C SER A 10 -17.04 -22.33 25.51
N ALA A 11 -15.86 -22.27 26.11
CA ALA A 11 -14.85 -21.28 25.76
C ALA A 11 -14.34 -21.63 24.36
N GLY A 12 -14.99 -21.08 23.33
CA GLY A 12 -14.52 -21.18 21.94
C GLY A 12 -13.04 -20.79 21.86
N PRO A 13 -12.29 -21.30 20.86
CA PRO A 13 -10.86 -21.09 20.77
C PRO A 13 -10.59 -19.60 20.95
N ALA A 14 -9.88 -19.24 22.03
CA ALA A 14 -9.28 -17.94 22.11
C ALA A 14 -8.46 -17.81 20.83
N MET A 15 -8.82 -16.88 19.95
CA MET A 15 -7.99 -16.53 18.82
C MET A 15 -6.64 -16.16 19.44
N ALA A 16 -5.68 -17.08 19.37
CA ALA A 16 -4.36 -16.95 20.00
C ALA A 16 -3.48 -15.99 19.20
N LEU A 17 -4.07 -14.87 18.78
CA LEU A 17 -3.35 -13.73 18.25
C LEU A 17 -2.77 -13.04 19.48
N VAL A 18 -1.49 -13.31 19.74
CA VAL A 18 -0.74 -12.70 20.84
C VAL A 18 -0.60 -11.19 20.62
N ASP A 19 -0.53 -10.77 19.35
CA ASP A 19 -0.41 -9.37 18.92
C ASP A 19 -1.27 -9.08 17.68
N GLU A 20 -1.63 -7.81 17.48
CA GLU A 20 -2.15 -7.34 16.20
C GLU A 20 -1.03 -7.18 15.17
N ARG A 21 -1.27 -7.67 13.96
CA ARG A 21 -0.36 -7.54 12.82
C ARG A 21 -1.17 -7.14 11.58
N LEU A 22 -0.54 -6.42 10.65
CA LEU A 22 -1.21 -6.00 9.40
C LEU A 22 -1.71 -7.18 8.54
N SER A 23 -1.06 -8.36 8.62
CA SER A 23 -1.50 -9.61 7.98
C SER A 23 -1.78 -9.54 6.47
N THR A 24 -1.17 -8.61 5.74
CA THR A 24 -1.43 -8.43 4.29
C THR A 24 -0.44 -9.15 3.39
N GLU A 25 0.52 -9.87 3.96
CA GLU A 25 1.41 -10.77 3.22
C GLU A 25 0.62 -11.93 2.58
N GLY A 26 0.98 -12.32 1.35
CA GLY A 26 0.31 -13.41 0.62
C GLY A 26 -1.12 -13.11 0.11
N THR A 27 -1.67 -11.92 0.40
CA THR A 27 -3.03 -11.53 -0.02
C THR A 27 -3.14 -11.06 -1.47
N GLY A 28 -2.00 -10.80 -2.14
CA GLY A 28 -1.96 -10.38 -3.54
C GLY A 28 -2.48 -8.96 -3.79
N LEU A 29 -2.47 -8.09 -2.78
CA LEU A 29 -2.92 -6.70 -2.95
C LEU A 29 -2.05 -5.97 -3.99
N PRO A 30 -2.66 -5.27 -4.95
CA PRO A 30 -1.93 -4.56 -6.01
C PRO A 30 -1.01 -3.50 -5.38
N PHE A 31 0.26 -3.53 -5.78
CA PHE A 31 1.32 -2.67 -5.23
C PHE A 31 1.47 -2.71 -3.69
N GLY A 32 0.93 -3.74 -3.02
CA GLY A 32 0.97 -3.87 -1.56
C GLY A 32 0.07 -2.88 -0.81
N LEU A 33 -0.97 -2.33 -1.46
CA LEU A 33 -1.83 -1.30 -0.87
C LEU A 33 -2.87 -1.89 0.10
N SER A 34 -2.52 -1.94 1.38
CA SER A 34 -3.42 -2.39 2.47
C SER A 34 -4.30 -1.27 3.05
N ASN A 35 -4.09 -0.03 2.62
CA ASN A 35 -4.83 1.14 3.07
C ASN A 35 -4.90 2.18 1.94
N ASN A 36 -6.05 2.83 1.77
CA ASN A 36 -6.29 3.84 0.73
C ASN A 36 -5.28 5.00 0.76
N LEU A 37 -4.79 5.37 1.95
CA LEU A 37 -3.78 6.42 2.10
C LEU A 37 -2.46 6.05 1.38
N LEU A 38 -2.07 4.78 1.34
CA LEU A 38 -0.86 4.35 0.61
C LEU A 38 -1.01 4.61 -0.90
N GLY A 39 -2.22 4.42 -1.45
CA GLY A 39 -2.51 4.75 -2.84
C GLY A 39 -2.38 6.26 -3.11
N TRP A 40 -2.88 7.08 -2.19
CA TRP A 40 -2.74 8.54 -2.27
C TRP A 40 -1.30 9.02 -2.11
N ILE A 41 -0.49 8.33 -1.30
CA ILE A 41 0.95 8.61 -1.20
C ILE A 41 1.63 8.30 -2.54
N LEU A 42 1.36 7.13 -3.12
CA LEU A 42 1.93 6.75 -4.41
C LEU A 42 1.55 7.74 -5.51
N PHE A 43 0.26 8.07 -5.62
CA PHE A 43 -0.25 9.05 -6.59
C PHE A 43 0.29 10.46 -6.31
N GLY A 44 0.30 10.89 -5.06
CA GLY A 44 0.69 12.24 -4.67
C GLY A 44 2.17 12.51 -4.86
N VAL A 45 3.05 11.58 -4.48
CA VAL A 45 4.49 11.75 -4.67
C VAL A 45 4.86 11.66 -6.15
N PHE A 46 4.32 10.68 -6.88
CA PHE A 46 4.52 10.60 -8.33
C PHE A 46 4.01 11.87 -9.02
N GLY A 47 2.78 12.30 -8.71
CA GLY A 47 2.17 13.49 -9.28
C GLY A 47 2.92 14.78 -8.93
N LEU A 48 3.46 14.90 -7.71
CA LEU A 48 4.28 16.05 -7.30
C LEU A 48 5.57 16.13 -8.11
N ILE A 49 6.34 15.05 -8.18
CA ILE A 49 7.59 15.02 -8.94
C ILE A 49 7.30 15.22 -10.43
N TRP A 50 6.24 14.59 -10.94
CA TRP A 50 5.79 14.78 -12.31
C TRP A 50 5.38 16.22 -12.60
N ALA A 51 4.70 16.91 -11.69
CA ALA A 51 4.32 18.31 -11.87
C ALA A 51 5.54 19.24 -11.89
N LEU A 52 6.54 18.97 -11.04
CA LEU A 52 7.82 19.69 -11.06
C LEU A 52 8.57 19.45 -12.37
N TYR A 53 8.66 18.19 -12.80
CA TYR A 53 9.24 17.82 -14.09
C TYR A 53 8.51 18.50 -15.24
N PHE A 54 7.18 18.44 -15.28
CA PHE A 54 6.35 19.06 -16.33
C PHE A 54 6.56 20.57 -16.40
N THR A 55 6.62 21.23 -15.25
CA THR A 55 6.90 22.68 -15.16
C THR A 55 8.30 23.00 -15.70
N TYR A 56 9.29 22.18 -15.33
CA TYR A 56 10.65 22.31 -15.85
C TYR A 56 10.70 22.11 -17.37
N THR A 57 10.11 21.04 -17.88
CA THR A 57 10.13 20.74 -19.32
C THR A 57 9.36 21.76 -20.14
N ALA A 58 8.33 22.42 -19.57
CA ALA A 58 7.63 23.51 -20.23
C ALA A 58 8.52 24.75 -20.50
N THR A 59 9.70 24.84 -19.88
CA THR A 59 10.70 25.88 -20.15
C THR A 59 11.74 25.47 -21.18
N LEU A 60 11.72 24.22 -21.64
CA LEU A 60 12.62 23.74 -22.68
C LEU A 60 12.03 24.08 -24.05
N GLU A 61 12.81 24.76 -24.88
CA GLU A 61 12.50 24.99 -26.29
C GLU A 61 13.15 23.85 -27.09
N GLU A 62 12.37 22.82 -27.40
CA GLU A 62 12.80 21.67 -28.21
C GLU A 62 12.03 21.64 -29.54
N ASP A 63 12.72 21.26 -30.60
CA ASP A 63 12.14 20.93 -31.90
C ASP A 63 12.15 19.42 -32.15
N ASP A 64 11.65 19.01 -33.31
CA ASP A 64 11.54 17.59 -33.68
C ASP A 64 12.92 16.89 -33.84
N GLU A 65 14.01 17.65 -33.95
CA GLU A 65 15.39 17.17 -34.09
C GLU A 65 16.22 17.25 -32.79
N SER A 66 15.65 17.75 -31.69
CA SER A 66 16.37 18.06 -30.45
C SER A 66 16.85 16.83 -29.65
N GLY A 67 16.39 15.62 -30.01
CA GLY A 67 16.85 14.37 -29.42
C GLY A 67 18.29 14.00 -29.79
N LEU A 68 18.98 13.30 -28.89
CA LEU A 68 20.34 12.80 -29.16
C LEU A 68 20.32 11.76 -30.30
N SER A 69 20.94 12.10 -31.43
CA SER A 69 21.03 11.27 -32.65
C SER A 69 22.49 11.03 -33.09
N LEU A 70 22.71 10.08 -34.02
CA LEU A 70 24.01 9.66 -34.55
C LEU A 70 24.21 10.12 -36.00
#